data_AF-A0A7K3IVT0-F1
#
_entry.id   AF-A0A7K3IVT0-F1
#
_cell.length_a   1.000
_cell.length_b   1.000
_cell.length_c   1.000
_cell.angle_alpha   90.00
_cell.angle_beta   90.00
_cell.angle_gamma   90.00
#
_symmetry.space_group_name_H-M   'P 1'
#
loop_
_entity.id
_entity.type
_entity.pdbx_description
1 polymer ?
#
loop_
_entity_poly.entity_id
_entity_poly.type
_entity_poly.pdbx_seq_one_letter_code
_entity_poly.pdbx_strand_id
1 'polypeptide(L)' 'MVLKTLSDLKGIVAGGPRKKLIVAAAQDQHSLGAVIRAWQDSIVEPILVGDQENIRNICAANNY' A
#
# COMPACT_ATOMS: atom_id res chain seq x y z
N MET A 1 12.29 -1.99 -24.07
CA MET A 1 12.64 -2.29 -22.67
C MET A 1 12.05 -3.65 -22.34
N VAL A 2 12.87 -4.63 -21.94
CA VAL A 2 12.39 -5.99 -21.61
C VAL A 2 12.25 -6.07 -20.10
N LEU A 3 11.02 -6.19 -19.60
CA LEU A 3 10.74 -6.41 -18.17
C LEU A 3 10.99 -7.88 -17.86
N LYS A 4 11.90 -8.17 -16.92
CA LYS A 4 12.28 -9.53 -16.55
C LYS A 4 11.85 -9.87 -15.13
N THR A 5 11.78 -8.86 -14.25
CA THR A 5 11.48 -9.04 -12.83
C THR A 5 10.40 -8.08 -12.35
N LEU A 6 9.75 -8.42 -11.24
CA LEU A 6 8.78 -7.54 -10.59
C LEU A 6 9.42 -6.23 -10.10
N SER A 7 10.71 -6.25 -9.77
CA SER A 7 11.47 -5.06 -9.37
C SER A 7 11.60 -4.06 -10.52
N ASP A 8 11.66 -4.53 -11.77
CA ASP A 8 11.72 -3.65 -12.94
C ASP A 8 10.43 -2.82 -13.08
N LEU A 9 9.27 -3.40 -12.69
CA LEU A 9 8.00 -2.69 -12.65
C LEU A 9 8.02 -1.59 -11.59
N LYS A 10 8.57 -1.85 -10.38
CA LYS A 10 8.68 -0.81 -9.34
C LYS A 10 9.45 0.41 -9.84
N GLY A 11 10.53 0.22 -10.60
CA GLY A 11 11.31 1.30 -11.17
C GLY A 11 10.54 2.19 -12.16
N ILE A 12 9.56 1.62 -12.89
CA ILE A 12 8.69 2.40 -13.79
C ILE A 12 7.71 3.24 -12.98
N VAL A 13 7.14 2.70 -11.91
CA VAL A 13 6.11 3.40 -11.13
C VAL A 13 6.71 4.46 -10.20
N ALA A 14 7.93 4.27 -9.71
CA ALA A 14 8.62 5.19 -8.79
C ALA A 14 8.87 6.60 -9.38
N GLY A 15 8.84 6.76 -10.71
CA GLY A 15 8.97 8.06 -11.40
C GLY A 15 7.64 8.69 -11.83
N GLY A 16 6.51 8.02 -11.59
CA GLY A 16 5.18 8.46 -12.01
C GLY A 16 4.45 9.30 -10.97
N PRO A 17 3.34 9.96 -11.33
CA PRO A 17 2.48 10.65 -10.38
C PRO A 17 1.86 9.65 -9.40
N ARG A 18 1.92 9.95 -8.10
CA ARG A 18 1.29 9.15 -7.04
C ARG A 18 -0.22 9.09 -7.28
N LYS A 19 -0.74 7.87 -7.45
CA LYS A 19 -2.18 7.66 -7.64
C LYS A 19 -2.86 7.40 -6.30
N LYS A 20 -4.08 7.92 -6.15
CA LYS A 20 -4.93 7.63 -4.99
C LYS A 20 -5.45 6.21 -5.08
N LEU A 21 -5.27 5.43 -4.03
CA LEU A 21 -5.70 4.03 -3.95
C LEU A 21 -6.62 3.84 -2.75
N ILE A 22 -7.85 3.39 -2.97
CA ILE A 22 -8.83 3.17 -1.91
C ILE A 22 -8.82 1.69 -1.51
N VAL A 23 -8.63 1.42 -0.22
CA VAL A 23 -8.75 0.08 0.35
C VAL A 23 -10.09 0.00 1.07
N ALA A 24 -11.08 -0.63 0.44
CA ALA A 24 -12.44 -0.74 0.98
C ALA A 24 -12.56 -1.69 2.18
N ALA A 25 -11.58 -2.57 2.38
CA ALA A 25 -11.52 -3.53 3.49
C ALA A 25 -10.15 -3.41 4.20
N ALA A 26 -9.85 -2.22 4.75
CA ALA A 26 -8.57 -1.96 5.39
C ALA A 26 -8.29 -2.79 6.66
N GLN A 27 -9.27 -3.56 7.12
CA GLN A 27 -9.16 -4.53 8.22
C GLN A 27 -8.57 -5.89 7.79
N ASP A 28 -8.31 -6.12 6.50
CA ASP A 28 -7.49 -7.24 6.06
C ASP A 28 -6.00 -6.92 6.23
N GLN A 29 -5.31 -7.67 7.10
CA GLN A 29 -3.91 -7.43 7.46
C GLN A 29 -2.98 -7.45 6.24
N HIS A 30 -3.18 -8.39 5.31
CA HIS A 30 -2.32 -8.52 4.14
C HIS A 30 -2.51 -7.36 3.16
N SER A 31 -3.75 -6.95 2.93
CA SER A 31 -4.07 -5.79 2.10
C SER A 31 -3.54 -4.50 2.71
N LEU A 32 -3.75 -4.29 4.01
CA LEU A 32 -3.26 -3.12 4.73
C LEU A 32 -1.73 -3.03 4.68
N GLY A 33 -1.03 -4.13 4.98
CA GLY A 33 0.43 -4.17 4.95
C GLY A 33 1.01 -3.94 3.54
N ALA A 34 0.38 -4.47 2.50
CA ALA A 34 0.81 -4.23 1.12
C ALA A 34 0.67 -2.75 0.73
N VAL A 35 -0.43 -2.12 1.15
CA VAL A 35 -0.74 -0.72 0.84
C VAL A 35 0.18 0.22 1.61
N ILE A 36 0.47 -0.09 2.88
CA ILE A 36 1.43 0.69 3.68
C ILE A 36 2.83 0.60 3.08
N ARG A 37 3.29 -0.58 2.66
CA ARG A 37 4.58 -0.73 1.95
C ARG A 37 4.60 0.07 0.65
N ALA A 38 3.53 0.04 -0.13
CA ALA A 38 3.43 0.82 -1.36
C ALA A 38 3.43 2.34 -1.11
N TRP A 39 2.86 2.78 0.03
CA TRP A 39 2.92 4.17 0.46
C TRP A 39 4.32 4.58 0.92
N GLN A 40 5.01 3.73 1.69
CA GLN A 40 6.42 3.93 2.09
C GLN A 40 7.36 4.01 0.88
N ASP A 41 7.15 3.15 -0.12
CA ASP A 41 7.85 3.18 -1.40
C ASP A 41 7.46 4.41 -2.27
N SER A 42 6.60 5.31 -1.77
CA SER A 42 6.10 6.51 -2.47
C SER A 42 5.37 6.21 -3.78
N ILE A 43 4.77 5.02 -3.92
CA ILE A 43 4.08 4.57 -5.14
C ILE A 43 2.62 5.05 -5.17
N VAL A 44 1.94 5.07 -4.03
CA VAL A 44 0.51 5.41 -3.93
C VAL A 44 0.22 6.35 -2.77
N GLU A 45 -0.94 7.01 -2.84
CA GLU A 45 -1.55 7.73 -1.72
C GLU A 45 -2.80 6.95 -1.26
N PRO A 46 -2.71 6.19 -0.15
CA PRO A 46 -3.77 5.30 0.24
C PRO A 46 -4.90 6.02 0.98
N ILE A 47 -6.13 5.59 0.72
CA ILE A 47 -7.33 5.97 1.46
C ILE A 47 -7.91 4.69 2.06
N LEU A 48 -7.81 4.56 3.37
CA LEU A 48 -8.31 3.39 4.10
C LEU A 48 -9.77 3.63 4.48
N VAL A 49 -10.64 2.69 4.12
CA VAL A 49 -12.07 2.72 4.45
C VAL A 49 -12.41 1.46 5.24
N GLY A 50 -13.11 1.64 6.35
CA GLY A 50 -13.48 0.55 7.27
C GLY A 50 -13.56 1.02 8.72
N ASP A 51 -13.54 0.05 9.64
CA ASP A 51 -13.53 0.30 11.08
C ASP A 51 -12.18 0.89 11.52
N GLN A 52 -12.20 2.14 11.98
CA GLN A 52 -11.00 2.86 12.37
C GLN A 52 -10.27 2.23 13.56
N GLU A 53 -10.99 1.67 14.53
CA GLU A 53 -10.40 1.07 15.72
C GLU A 53 -9.70 -0.25 15.36
N ASN A 54 -10.37 -1.08 14.56
CA ASN A 54 -9.80 -2.34 14.06
C ASN A 54 -8.54 -2.09 13.22
N ILE A 55 -8.59 -1.13 12.29
CA ILE A 55 -7.42 -0.73 11.48
C ILE A 55 -6.25 -0.29 12.37
N ARG A 56 -6.50 0.56 13.38
CA ARG A 56 -5.46 1.01 14.32
C ARG A 56 -4.88 -0.14 15.13
N ASN A 57 -5.71 -1.07 15.58
CA ASN A 57 -5.27 -2.26 16.31
C ASN A 57 -4.38 -3.16 15.44
N ILE A 58 -4.74 -3.37 14.18
CA ILE A 58 -3.93 -4.14 13.22
C ILE A 58 -2.59 -3.44 12.97
N CYS A 59 -2.59 -2.11 12.79
CA CYS A 59 -1.35 -1.34 12.65
C CYS A 59 -0.44 -1.48 13.87
N ALA A 60 -1.00 -1.31 15.07
CA ALA A 60 -0.23 -1.44 16.31
C ALA A 60 0.31 -2.86 16.52
N ALA A 61 -0.48 -3.90 16.21
CA ALA A 61 -0.06 -5.29 16.35
C ALA A 61 1.03 -5.70 15.34
N ASN A 62 1.12 -5.03 14.20
CA ASN A 62 2.05 -5.37 13.11
C ASN A 62 3.20 -4.38 12.95
N ASN A 63 3.31 -3.37 13.83
CA ASN A 63 4.31 -2.30 13.76
C ASN A 63 4.36 -1.60 12.38
N TYR A 64 3.18 -1.24 11.85
CA TYR A 64 3.09 -0.43 10.65
C TYR A 64 3.21 1.08 10.92
#